data_AF-A0A1F9Q3A3-F1
#
_entry.id   AF-A0A1F9Q3A3-F1
#
_cell.length_a   1.000
_cell.length_b   1.000
_cell.length_c   1.000
_cell.angle_alpha   90.00
_cell.angle_beta   90.00
_cell.angle_gamma   90.00
#
_symmetry.space_group_name_H-M   'P 1'
#
loop_
_entity.id
_entity.type
_entity.pdbx_description
1 polymer ?
#
loop_
_entity_poly.entity_id
_entity_poly.type
_entity_poly.pdbx_seq_one_letter_code
_entity_poly.pdbx_strand_id
1 'polypeptide(L)'
;MATGTDRQEALRTLAGEIAATLARGLPQDQATLDTVRSTLGEMDLKAALARLATDPEASEHAPLVALLLSPGQSLLRALEPALARADVTAGEAPELAEWVVQCFANSNDNANASGRCKASSTNDSADKPDDNSNDNSDGKSDDKSADNSDDKSSGAGQIPALLPTLLPVLLPVLLPVLLPVLLPVLLPGGSRAELSATADGLRAFVRRLRSEATAPADLRALLARRCGTELAVELAVLLRHCRLAWTPAREFFLATLLERAVISTEGLGANGLDMGDPATGGPEADSPGAEFPARDDLPGLLAWATGFLEDSGPEPELRRALAGRRQALLGQLRQAEFLDEAFARGNYETLLAQGLRFAHVHGPEVRAELAHLERAAWLALGLRGEALDGVSVRDLGRAEDAQALLRLMPGLED
;
A
#
# COMPACT_ATOMS: atom_id res chain seq x y z
N MET A 1 -4.69 17.77 -27.06
CA MET A 1 -4.73 16.31 -27.23
C MET A 1 -3.38 15.90 -27.78
N ALA A 2 -2.63 15.10 -27.03
CA ALA A 2 -1.38 14.52 -27.53
C ALA A 2 -1.70 13.65 -28.76
N THR A 3 -0.84 13.64 -29.77
CA THR A 3 -1.05 12.72 -30.90
C THR A 3 -0.88 11.28 -30.41
N GLY A 4 -1.46 10.30 -31.11
CA GLY A 4 -1.33 8.89 -30.71
C GLY A 4 0.14 8.45 -30.57
N THR A 5 1.05 9.06 -31.34
CA THR A 5 2.49 8.82 -31.25
C THR A 5 3.10 9.38 -29.96
N ASP A 6 2.78 10.62 -29.60
CA ASP A 6 3.26 11.24 -28.35
C ASP A 6 2.80 10.43 -27.13
N ARG A 7 1.58 9.87 -27.20
CA ARG A 7 1.02 9.05 -26.13
C ARG A 7 1.78 7.73 -25.94
N GLN A 8 2.06 7.03 -27.05
CA GLN A 8 2.87 5.81 -27.00
C GLN A 8 4.30 6.08 -26.52
N GLU A 9 4.89 7.21 -26.91
CA GLU A 9 6.21 7.60 -26.41
C GLU A 9 6.20 7.83 -24.89
N ALA A 10 5.21 8.55 -24.37
CA ALA A 10 5.07 8.78 -22.92
C ALA A 10 4.95 7.47 -22.12
N LEU A 11 4.16 6.51 -22.62
CA LEU A 11 4.02 5.19 -22.00
C LEU A 11 5.34 4.38 -22.06
N ARG A 12 6.12 4.48 -23.15
CA ARG A 12 7.45 3.81 -23.26
C ARG A 12 8.46 4.43 -22.31
N THR A 13 8.45 5.76 -22.20
CA THR A 13 9.27 6.49 -21.23
C THR A 13 8.95 6.03 -19.81
N LEU A 14 7.67 5.97 -19.45
CA LEU A 14 7.25 5.48 -18.13
C LEU A 14 7.70 4.03 -17.89
N ALA A 15 7.53 3.14 -18.87
CA ALA A 15 7.99 1.75 -18.76
C ALA A 15 9.50 1.66 -18.51
N GLY A 16 10.29 2.47 -19.21
CA GLY A 16 11.72 2.59 -19.02
C GLY A 16 12.11 3.12 -17.63
N GLU A 17 11.41 4.13 -17.11
CA GLU A 17 11.65 4.68 -15.77
C GLU A 17 11.31 3.65 -14.67
N ILE A 18 10.23 2.88 -14.82
CA ILE A 18 9.86 1.78 -13.92
C ILE A 18 10.95 0.70 -13.95
N ALA A 19 11.32 0.21 -15.14
CA ALA A 19 12.32 -0.84 -15.31
C ALA A 19 13.70 -0.42 -14.76
N ALA A 20 14.12 0.82 -15.02
CA ALA A 20 15.37 1.37 -14.47
C ALA A 20 15.34 1.47 -12.95
N THR A 21 14.17 1.78 -12.37
CA THR A 21 14.01 1.84 -10.91
C THR A 21 14.06 0.44 -10.30
N LEU A 22 13.40 -0.56 -10.91
CA LEU A 22 13.51 -1.96 -10.50
C LEU A 22 14.95 -2.49 -10.61
N ALA A 23 15.70 -2.11 -11.64
CA ALA A 23 17.08 -2.52 -11.83
C ALA A 23 18.05 -1.92 -10.79
N ARG A 24 17.74 -0.74 -10.24
CA ARG A 24 18.49 -0.15 -9.10
C ARG A 24 18.23 -0.91 -7.79
N GLY A 25 17.07 -1.54 -7.70
CA GLY A 25 16.65 -2.40 -6.62
C GLY A 25 15.42 -1.88 -5.89
N LEU A 26 14.60 -2.81 -5.43
CA LEU A 26 13.33 -2.54 -4.77
C LEU A 26 13.53 -2.33 -3.27
N PRO A 27 13.38 -1.10 -2.74
CA PRO A 27 13.49 -0.86 -1.30
C PRO A 27 12.36 -1.56 -0.55
N GLN A 28 12.71 -2.34 0.47
CA GLN A 28 11.74 -3.00 1.34
C GLN A 28 11.55 -2.21 2.63
N ASP A 29 10.29 -2.05 3.04
CA ASP A 29 9.97 -1.50 4.35
C ASP A 29 10.15 -2.54 5.47
N GLN A 30 10.34 -2.07 6.69
CA GLN A 30 10.61 -2.92 7.84
C GLN A 30 9.43 -3.86 8.15
N ALA A 31 8.19 -3.40 7.98
CA ALA A 31 7.00 -4.18 8.27
C ALA A 31 6.85 -5.40 7.34
N THR A 32 7.18 -5.22 6.06
CA THR A 32 7.24 -6.28 5.05
C THR A 32 8.28 -7.33 5.43
N LEU A 33 9.47 -6.88 5.84
CA LEU A 33 10.55 -7.79 6.25
C LEU A 33 10.22 -8.53 7.56
N ASP A 34 9.56 -7.87 8.51
CA ASP A 34 9.10 -8.51 9.74
C ASP A 34 8.02 -9.54 9.48
N THR A 35 7.12 -9.29 8.51
CA THR A 35 6.12 -10.27 8.04
C THR A 35 6.80 -11.49 7.41
N VAL A 36 7.81 -11.28 6.56
CA VAL A 36 8.58 -12.37 5.94
C VAL A 36 9.29 -13.20 7.01
N ARG A 37 9.95 -12.55 7.98
CA ARG A 37 10.63 -13.22 9.11
C ARG A 37 9.66 -14.00 9.98
N SER A 38 8.51 -13.40 10.33
CA SER A 38 7.49 -14.07 11.14
C SER A 38 6.93 -15.30 10.44
N THR A 39 6.75 -15.25 9.12
CA THR A 39 6.19 -16.35 8.33
C THR A 39 7.16 -17.52 8.16
N LEU A 40 8.45 -17.24 7.95
CA LEU A 40 9.47 -18.27 7.70
C LEU A 40 10.09 -18.86 8.99
N GLY A 41 9.71 -18.33 10.16
CA GLY A 41 10.37 -18.57 11.44
C GLY A 41 11.63 -17.72 11.58
N GLU A 42 12.00 -17.35 12.81
CA GLU A 42 13.08 -16.40 13.18
C GLU A 42 14.47 -16.78 12.62
N MET A 43 14.64 -16.66 11.32
CA MET A 43 15.88 -16.86 10.57
C MET A 43 16.49 -15.49 10.23
N ASP A 44 17.80 -15.48 10.03
CA ASP A 44 18.46 -14.35 9.36
C ASP A 44 17.76 -14.05 8.03
N LEU A 45 17.53 -12.77 7.74
CA LEU A 45 16.75 -12.33 6.58
C LEU A 45 17.39 -12.78 5.26
N LYS A 46 18.73 -12.81 5.20
CA LYS A 46 19.44 -13.30 4.01
C LYS A 46 19.17 -14.80 3.80
N ALA A 47 19.14 -15.59 4.87
CA ALA A 47 18.80 -17.01 4.81
C ALA A 47 17.34 -17.23 4.43
N ALA A 48 16.42 -16.41 4.93
CA ALA A 48 15.00 -16.43 4.57
C ALA A 48 14.80 -16.17 3.06
N LEU A 49 15.46 -15.15 2.51
CA LEU A 49 15.39 -14.84 1.07
C LEU A 49 16.09 -15.91 0.22
N ALA A 50 17.21 -16.47 0.68
CA ALA A 50 17.85 -17.59 0.00
C ALA A 50 16.94 -18.83 -0.05
N ARG A 51 16.22 -19.13 1.04
CA ARG A 51 15.24 -20.22 1.08
C ARG A 51 14.12 -20.01 0.07
N LEU A 52 13.58 -18.78 -0.02
CA LEU A 52 12.59 -18.44 -1.05
C LEU A 52 13.14 -18.66 -2.46
N ALA A 53 14.40 -18.34 -2.72
CA ALA A 53 15.00 -18.59 -4.03
C ALA A 53 15.20 -20.09 -4.34
N THR A 54 15.44 -20.94 -3.33
CA THR A 54 15.73 -22.36 -3.52
C THR A 54 14.51 -23.26 -3.64
N ASP A 55 13.36 -22.86 -3.08
CA ASP A 55 12.15 -23.70 -3.03
C ASP A 55 10.92 -22.95 -3.57
N PRO A 56 10.77 -22.87 -4.91
CA PRO A 56 9.64 -22.16 -5.52
C PRO A 56 8.30 -22.87 -5.33
N GLU A 57 8.30 -24.15 -4.95
CA GLU A 57 7.10 -24.98 -4.75
C GLU A 57 6.54 -24.87 -3.31
N ALA A 58 7.28 -24.23 -2.40
CA ALA A 58 6.81 -24.00 -1.04
C ALA A 58 5.49 -23.21 -1.03
N SER A 59 4.56 -23.60 -0.17
CA SER A 59 3.23 -22.98 -0.09
C SER A 59 3.27 -21.48 0.22
N GLU A 60 4.30 -21.05 0.94
CA GLU A 60 4.58 -19.69 1.33
C GLU A 60 5.33 -18.88 0.26
N HIS A 61 5.91 -19.53 -0.77
CA HIS A 61 6.75 -18.87 -1.75
C HIS A 61 5.99 -17.79 -2.54
N ALA A 62 4.90 -18.16 -3.20
CA ALA A 62 4.10 -17.23 -3.99
C ALA A 62 3.59 -16.00 -3.21
N PRO A 63 2.97 -16.13 -2.01
CA PRO A 63 2.52 -14.96 -1.25
C PRO A 63 3.68 -14.11 -0.73
N LEU A 64 4.81 -14.69 -0.34
CA LEU A 64 5.97 -13.92 0.15
C LEU A 64 6.70 -13.19 -0.99
N VAL A 65 6.86 -13.81 -2.16
CA VAL A 65 7.38 -13.13 -3.37
C VAL A 65 6.42 -12.03 -3.80
N ALA A 66 5.11 -12.27 -3.76
CA ALA A 66 4.11 -11.25 -4.04
C ALA A 66 4.21 -10.07 -3.06
N LEU A 67 4.42 -10.31 -1.78
CA LEU A 67 4.63 -9.29 -0.77
C LEU A 67 5.92 -8.50 -1.03
N LEU A 68 7.04 -9.18 -1.28
CA LEU A 68 8.33 -8.54 -1.60
C LEU A 68 8.28 -7.74 -2.91
N LEU A 69 7.47 -8.16 -3.89
CA LEU A 69 7.18 -7.41 -5.12
C LEU A 69 6.03 -6.40 -4.95
N SER A 70 5.64 -6.04 -3.74
CA SER A 70 4.70 -4.94 -3.52
C SER A 70 5.46 -3.61 -3.45
N PRO A 71 5.03 -2.59 -4.20
CA PRO A 71 5.73 -1.30 -4.21
C PRO A 71 5.58 -0.61 -2.85
N GLY A 72 6.70 -0.43 -2.13
CA GLY A 72 6.73 0.34 -0.89
C GLY A 72 6.49 1.84 -1.11
N GLN A 73 6.18 2.57 -0.04
CA GLN A 73 5.85 4.01 -0.09
C GLN A 73 6.96 4.87 -0.70
N SER A 74 8.23 4.57 -0.41
CA SER A 74 9.38 5.30 -0.97
C SER A 74 9.46 5.18 -2.49
N LEU A 75 9.20 3.97 -3.02
CA LEU A 75 9.17 3.70 -4.45
C LEU A 75 7.99 4.40 -5.12
N LEU A 76 6.80 4.33 -4.52
CA LEU A 76 5.61 4.99 -5.03
C LEU A 76 5.83 6.50 -5.15
N ARG A 77 6.38 7.15 -4.11
CA ARG A 77 6.75 8.57 -4.14
C ARG A 77 7.77 8.89 -5.24
N ALA A 78 8.76 8.02 -5.44
CA ALA A 78 9.77 8.22 -6.48
C ALA A 78 9.19 8.11 -7.90
N LEU A 79 8.21 7.22 -8.12
CA LEU A 79 7.58 7.00 -9.43
C LEU A 79 6.40 7.93 -9.70
N GLU A 80 5.80 8.55 -8.68
CA GLU A 80 4.58 9.35 -8.83
C GLU A 80 4.71 10.49 -9.86
N PRO A 81 5.80 11.27 -9.93
CA PRO A 81 5.94 12.30 -10.97
C PRO A 81 5.91 11.72 -12.40
N ALA A 82 6.40 10.50 -12.60
CA ALA A 82 6.35 9.81 -13.87
C ALA A 82 4.93 9.34 -14.20
N LEU A 83 4.29 8.69 -13.22
CA LEU A 83 2.92 8.19 -13.33
C LEU A 83 1.93 9.33 -13.61
N ALA A 84 2.05 10.44 -12.89
CA ALA A 84 1.19 11.61 -13.05
C ALA A 84 1.36 12.32 -14.41
N ARG A 85 2.58 12.35 -14.96
CA ARG A 85 2.85 12.88 -16.31
C ARG A 85 2.31 11.96 -17.41
N ALA A 86 2.42 10.65 -17.21
CA ALA A 86 1.94 9.66 -18.16
C ALA A 86 0.43 9.54 -18.18
N ASP A 87 -0.30 9.88 -17.10
CA ASP A 87 -1.77 9.93 -17.03
C ASP A 87 -2.44 8.66 -17.60
N VAL A 88 -1.90 7.49 -17.25
CA VAL A 88 -2.24 6.18 -17.86
C VAL A 88 -3.74 5.90 -17.72
N THR A 89 -4.38 5.41 -18.77
CA THR A 89 -5.79 5.00 -18.72
C THR A 89 -5.92 3.51 -18.38
N ALA A 90 -7.10 3.07 -17.93
CA ALA A 90 -7.34 1.66 -17.63
C ALA A 90 -7.10 0.71 -18.82
N GLY A 91 -7.32 1.18 -20.05
CA GLY A 91 -7.06 0.40 -21.27
C GLY A 91 -5.58 0.26 -21.61
N GLU A 92 -4.73 1.18 -21.15
CA GLU A 92 -3.29 1.21 -21.45
C GLU A 92 -2.46 0.51 -20.35
N ALA A 93 -3.01 0.32 -19.15
CA ALA A 93 -2.30 -0.33 -18.04
C ALA A 93 -1.75 -1.74 -18.39
N PRO A 94 -2.47 -2.60 -19.14
CA PRO A 94 -1.90 -3.87 -19.61
C PRO A 94 -0.73 -3.70 -20.59
N GLU A 95 -0.80 -2.73 -21.49
CA GLU A 95 0.27 -2.44 -22.46
C GLU A 95 1.53 -1.92 -21.76
N LEU A 96 1.35 -1.03 -20.77
CA LEU A 96 2.43 -0.57 -19.90
C LEU A 96 3.15 -1.75 -19.21
N ALA A 97 2.38 -2.72 -18.70
CA ALA A 97 2.95 -3.89 -18.04
C ALA A 97 3.81 -4.74 -18.99
N GLU A 98 3.37 -4.98 -20.22
CA GLU A 98 4.17 -5.69 -21.22
C GLU A 98 5.45 -4.93 -21.59
N TRP A 99 5.38 -3.60 -21.70
CA TRP A 99 6.58 -2.81 -21.96
C TRP A 99 7.58 -2.83 -20.81
N VAL A 100 7.12 -2.83 -19.56
CA VAL A 100 8.01 -3.00 -18.40
C VAL A 100 8.71 -4.36 -18.45
N VAL A 101 7.98 -5.45 -18.74
CA VAL A 101 8.57 -6.79 -18.91
C VAL A 101 9.63 -6.79 -20.02
N GLN A 102 9.32 -6.22 -21.18
CA GLN A 102 10.24 -6.16 -22.31
C GLN A 102 11.49 -5.31 -22.00
N CYS A 103 11.33 -4.14 -21.38
CA CYS A 103 12.43 -3.28 -20.98
C CYS A 103 13.36 -3.99 -19.99
N PHE A 104 12.80 -4.76 -19.06
CA PHE A 104 13.57 -5.49 -18.06
C PHE A 104 14.33 -6.67 -18.67
N ALA A 105 13.70 -7.44 -19.56
CA ALA A 105 14.35 -8.52 -20.31
C ALA A 105 15.54 -8.00 -21.13
N ASN A 106 15.36 -6.91 -21.89
CA ASN A 106 16.41 -6.31 -22.71
C ASN A 106 17.57 -5.74 -21.87
N SER A 107 17.28 -5.23 -20.67
CA SER A 107 18.30 -4.66 -19.78
C SER A 107 19.23 -5.74 -19.22
N ASN A 108 18.68 -6.93 -18.95
CA ASN A 108 19.46 -8.05 -18.42
C ASN A 108 20.40 -8.65 -19.48
N ASP A 109 19.98 -8.71 -20.74
CA ASP A 109 20.83 -9.14 -21.86
C ASP A 109 22.04 -8.22 -22.06
N ASN A 110 21.83 -6.90 -21.95
CA ASN A 110 22.90 -5.93 -22.04
C ASN A 110 23.89 -6.01 -20.86
N ALA A 111 23.39 -6.25 -19.65
CA ALA A 111 24.23 -6.45 -18.47
C ALA A 111 25.10 -7.71 -18.61
N ASN A 112 24.52 -8.81 -19.10
CA ASN A 112 25.23 -10.06 -19.35
C ASN A 112 26.29 -9.91 -20.46
N ALA A 113 25.98 -9.18 -21.53
CA ALA A 113 26.94 -8.90 -22.60
C ALA A 113 28.13 -8.06 -22.10
N SER A 114 27.87 -7.01 -21.32
CA SER A 114 28.93 -6.15 -20.77
C SER A 114 29.80 -6.84 -19.72
N GLY A 115 29.24 -7.77 -18.93
CA GLY A 115 29.99 -8.55 -17.95
C GLY A 115 30.97 -9.54 -18.61
N ARG A 116 30.56 -10.15 -19.73
CA ARG A 116 31.35 -11.16 -20.43
C ARG A 116 32.62 -10.59 -21.08
N CYS A 117 32.60 -9.34 -21.54
CA CYS A 117 33.78 -8.69 -22.12
C CYS A 117 34.87 -8.33 -21.10
N LYS A 118 34.54 -8.19 -19.80
CA LYS A 118 35.54 -7.87 -18.77
C LYS A 118 36.29 -9.10 -18.26
N ALA A 119 35.70 -10.29 -18.34
CA ALA A 119 36.33 -11.53 -17.89
C ALA A 119 37.40 -12.09 -18.86
N SER A 120 37.50 -11.57 -20.09
CA SER A 120 38.45 -12.10 -21.10
C SER A 120 39.72 -11.26 -21.33
N SER A 121 39.96 -10.21 -20.54
CA SER A 121 41.08 -9.26 -20.75
C SER A 121 42.22 -9.37 -19.74
N THR A 122 42.21 -10.34 -18.83
CA THR A 122 43.32 -10.58 -17.88
C THR A 122 43.92 -11.95 -18.14
N ASN A 123 44.63 -12.10 -19.26
CA ASN A 123 45.59 -13.17 -19.48
C ASN A 123 46.67 -12.63 -20.40
N ASP A 124 47.62 -11.90 -19.83
CA ASP A 124 48.92 -11.74 -20.44
C ASP A 124 50.00 -11.65 -19.35
N SER A 125 50.99 -12.55 -19.46
CA SER A 125 52.27 -12.64 -18.72
C SER A 125 52.21 -13.23 -17.29
N ALA A 126 52.46 -14.53 -17.10
CA ALA A 126 53.76 -15.19 -16.84
C ALA A 126 53.72 -15.73 -15.37
N ASP A 127 54.17 -16.91 -14.96
CA ASP A 127 55.21 -17.83 -15.41
C ASP A 127 54.95 -19.22 -14.73
N LYS A 128 55.53 -20.29 -15.27
CA LYS A 128 55.48 -21.72 -14.85
C LYS A 128 56.25 -21.99 -13.52
N PRO A 129 56.43 -23.27 -13.07
CA PRO A 129 55.51 -24.40 -12.83
C PRO A 129 55.73 -25.00 -11.40
N ASP A 130 55.02 -26.08 -11.01
CA ASP A 130 55.63 -27.28 -10.41
C ASP A 130 54.61 -28.35 -10.00
N ASP A 131 55.09 -29.59 -10.12
CA ASP A 131 54.48 -30.88 -9.83
C ASP A 131 53.80 -30.99 -8.45
N ASN A 132 52.67 -31.71 -8.39
CA ASN A 132 52.58 -32.82 -7.43
C ASN A 132 51.45 -33.80 -7.77
N SER A 133 51.88 -35.04 -8.02
CA SER A 133 51.08 -36.26 -7.96
C SER A 133 50.53 -36.49 -6.55
N ASN A 134 49.27 -36.94 -6.41
CA ASN A 134 49.01 -38.00 -5.44
C ASN A 134 47.81 -38.89 -5.77
N ASP A 135 48.16 -40.16 -5.74
CA ASP A 135 47.46 -41.43 -5.81
C ASP A 135 46.28 -41.63 -4.84
N ASN A 136 45.51 -42.69 -5.17
CA ASN A 136 44.68 -43.56 -4.33
C ASN A 136 43.27 -43.09 -3.88
N SER A 137 42.23 -43.80 -4.32
CA SER A 137 41.86 -45.08 -3.69
C SER A 137 40.65 -45.76 -4.34
N ASP A 138 40.76 -47.08 -4.41
CA ASP A 138 39.77 -48.08 -4.80
C ASP A 138 38.49 -48.07 -3.95
N GLY A 139 37.36 -48.40 -4.59
CA GLY A 139 36.09 -48.68 -3.92
C GLY A 139 35.20 -49.57 -4.78
N LYS A 140 35.10 -50.83 -4.39
CA LYS A 140 34.61 -52.00 -5.13
C LYS A 140 33.16 -52.34 -4.76
N SER A 141 32.38 -52.68 -5.80
CA SER A 141 31.19 -53.56 -5.93
C SER A 141 30.05 -53.56 -4.88
N ASP A 142 28.80 -53.56 -5.34
CA ASP A 142 28.00 -54.80 -5.41
C ASP A 142 26.63 -54.61 -6.12
N ASP A 143 26.38 -55.57 -7.00
CA ASP A 143 25.11 -55.95 -7.64
C ASP A 143 24.02 -56.32 -6.62
N LYS A 144 22.76 -55.91 -6.86
CA LYS A 144 21.62 -56.85 -6.80
C LYS A 144 20.32 -56.28 -7.35
N SER A 145 19.73 -57.13 -8.17
CA SER A 145 18.52 -57.04 -9.00
C SER A 145 17.22 -57.40 -8.26
N ALA A 146 16.12 -56.79 -8.70
CA ALA A 146 14.74 -57.29 -8.76
C ALA A 146 13.93 -56.18 -9.48
N ASP A 147 13.58 -56.25 -10.76
CA ASP A 147 12.66 -57.18 -11.44
C ASP A 147 11.28 -57.30 -10.79
N ASN A 148 10.32 -56.49 -11.29
CA ASN A 148 8.98 -56.97 -11.63
C ASN A 148 8.18 -55.91 -12.43
N SER A 149 7.97 -56.24 -13.71
CA SER A 149 6.67 -56.42 -14.39
C SER A 149 5.56 -55.41 -14.09
N ASP A 150 5.17 -54.62 -15.09
CA ASP A 150 3.99 -54.84 -15.96
C ASP A 150 2.76 -54.11 -15.40
N ASP A 151 1.80 -53.57 -16.13
CA ASP A 151 1.55 -53.28 -17.54
C ASP A 151 0.13 -52.66 -17.49
N LYS A 152 -0.12 -51.50 -18.12
CA LYS A 152 -1.36 -51.19 -18.86
C LYS A 152 -1.58 -49.72 -19.22
N SER A 153 -1.94 -49.56 -20.49
CA SER A 153 -2.88 -48.57 -21.05
C SER A 153 -2.29 -47.18 -21.32
N SER A 154 -1.51 -46.98 -22.39
CA SER A 154 -1.95 -46.93 -23.80
C SER A 154 -2.99 -45.82 -24.09
N GLY A 155 -2.62 -44.58 -23.79
CA GLY A 155 -3.22 -43.38 -24.38
C GLY A 155 -2.13 -42.49 -24.97
N ALA A 156 -1.29 -43.05 -25.85
CA ALA A 156 -0.25 -42.29 -26.54
C ALA A 156 -0.90 -41.31 -27.52
N GLY A 157 -1.34 -40.16 -27.00
CA GLY A 157 -1.65 -39.00 -27.80
C GLY A 157 -0.40 -38.66 -28.60
N GLN A 158 -0.50 -38.79 -29.93
CA GLN A 158 0.53 -38.35 -30.86
C GLN A 158 0.88 -36.90 -30.53
N ILE A 159 2.02 -36.67 -29.87
CA ILE A 159 2.61 -35.33 -29.82
C ILE A 159 2.87 -34.98 -31.30
N PRO A 160 2.22 -33.96 -31.85
CA PRO A 160 2.34 -33.65 -33.26
C PRO A 160 3.82 -33.42 -33.58
N ALA A 161 4.32 -34.10 -34.61
CA ALA A 161 5.72 -34.07 -35.07
C ALA A 161 6.22 -32.66 -35.50
N LEU A 162 5.41 -31.61 -35.30
CA LEU A 162 5.70 -30.22 -35.58
C LEU A 162 6.37 -29.49 -34.40
N LEU A 163 6.40 -30.06 -33.19
CA LEU A 163 6.96 -29.39 -32.03
C LEU A 163 8.48 -29.10 -32.15
N PRO A 164 9.33 -30.02 -32.67
CA PRO A 164 10.77 -29.76 -32.83
C PRO A 164 11.08 -28.70 -33.89
N THR A 165 10.23 -28.56 -34.91
CA THR A 165 10.41 -27.57 -35.98
C THR A 165 9.90 -26.19 -35.59
N LEU A 166 8.90 -26.11 -34.71
CA LEU A 166 8.41 -24.84 -34.17
C LEU A 166 9.25 -24.32 -33.01
N LEU A 167 9.98 -25.19 -32.29
CA LEU A 167 10.75 -24.80 -31.10
C LEU A 167 11.78 -23.69 -31.37
N PRO A 168 12.60 -23.69 -32.45
CA PRO A 168 13.54 -22.60 -32.71
C PRO A 168 12.88 -21.26 -33.03
N VAL A 169 11.64 -21.29 -33.55
CA VAL A 169 10.86 -20.09 -33.87
C VAL A 169 10.15 -19.57 -32.62
N LEU A 170 9.68 -20.48 -31.76
CA LEU A 170 8.97 -20.14 -30.53
C LEU A 170 9.93 -19.84 -29.37
N LEU A 171 11.14 -20.40 -29.34
CA LEU A 171 12.07 -20.23 -28.24
C LEU A 171 12.45 -18.76 -27.99
N PRO A 172 12.73 -17.90 -28.99
CA PRO A 172 12.96 -16.48 -28.75
C PRO A 172 11.75 -15.75 -28.16
N VAL A 173 10.53 -16.26 -28.42
CA VAL A 173 9.27 -15.70 -27.91
C VAL A 173 8.96 -16.23 -26.51
N LEU A 174 9.27 -17.50 -26.25
CA LEU A 174 8.97 -18.18 -24.98
C LEU A 174 10.06 -17.97 -23.92
N LEU A 175 11.32 -17.82 -24.32
CA LEU A 175 12.45 -17.71 -23.40
C LEU A 175 12.37 -16.49 -22.46
N PRO A 176 11.93 -15.30 -22.90
CA PRO A 176 11.68 -14.18 -21.99
C PRO A 176 10.54 -14.43 -20.99
N VAL A 177 9.61 -15.32 -21.34
CA VAL A 177 8.48 -15.70 -20.47
C VAL A 177 8.89 -16.78 -19.47
N LEU A 178 9.82 -17.65 -19.86
CA LEU A 178 10.22 -18.82 -19.08
C LEU A 178 11.41 -18.56 -18.15
N LEU A 179 12.27 -17.59 -18.45
CA LEU A 179 13.40 -17.29 -17.58
C LEU A 179 13.02 -16.30 -16.48
N PRO A 180 13.14 -16.69 -15.20
CA PRO A 180 13.01 -15.73 -14.11
C PRO A 180 14.08 -14.65 -14.23
N VAL A 181 13.68 -13.40 -14.01
CA VAL A 181 14.61 -12.28 -13.98
C VAL A 181 15.00 -12.01 -12.53
N LEU A 182 16.30 -11.87 -12.28
CA LEU A 182 16.81 -11.56 -10.94
C LEU A 182 16.64 -10.06 -10.67
N LEU A 183 15.80 -9.75 -9.69
CA LEU A 183 15.48 -8.40 -9.28
C LEU A 183 16.20 -8.09 -7.95
N PRO A 184 17.04 -7.04 -7.90
CA PRO A 184 17.70 -6.68 -6.65
C PRO A 184 16.67 -6.15 -5.66
N VAL A 185 16.71 -6.65 -4.43
CA VAL A 185 15.92 -6.19 -3.29
C VAL A 185 16.87 -5.49 -2.33
N LEU A 186 16.55 -4.24 -1.97
CA LEU A 186 17.36 -3.42 -1.07
C LEU A 186 16.81 -3.56 0.36
N LEU A 187 17.65 -4.05 1.26
CA LEU A 187 17.31 -4.25 2.66
C LEU A 187 17.68 -3.00 3.49
N PRO A 188 17.03 -2.77 4.65
CA PRO A 188 17.49 -1.82 5.65
C PRO A 188 18.95 -2.10 6.00
N GLY A 189 19.81 -1.08 5.89
CA GLY A 189 21.27 -1.22 6.03
C GLY A 189 22.03 -1.32 4.70
N GLY A 190 21.34 -1.27 3.56
CA GLY A 190 21.96 -1.15 2.23
C GLY A 190 22.48 -2.46 1.64
N SER A 191 22.27 -3.59 2.32
CA SER A 191 22.54 -4.90 1.75
C SER A 191 21.54 -5.22 0.63
N ARG A 192 21.98 -6.06 -0.30
CA ARG A 192 21.21 -6.47 -1.47
C ARG A 192 20.96 -7.97 -1.44
N ALA A 193 19.75 -8.36 -1.80
CA ALA A 193 19.38 -9.75 -2.08
C ALA A 193 18.81 -9.83 -3.51
N GLU A 194 18.87 -11.00 -4.12
CA GLU A 194 18.29 -11.24 -5.44
C GLU A 194 16.95 -11.95 -5.28
N LEU A 195 15.92 -11.43 -5.95
CA LEU A 195 14.59 -12.02 -5.98
C LEU A 195 14.28 -12.47 -7.41
N SER A 196 13.89 -13.72 -7.56
CA SER A 196 13.43 -14.26 -8.83
C SER A 196 12.04 -13.67 -9.16
N ALA A 197 11.97 -12.78 -10.15
CA ALA A 197 10.73 -12.19 -10.63
C ALA A 197 10.34 -12.81 -11.97
N THR A 198 9.14 -13.39 -12.03
CA THR A 198 8.54 -13.84 -13.28
C THR A 198 7.89 -12.67 -14.03
N ALA A 199 7.59 -12.85 -15.32
CA ALA A 199 6.82 -11.86 -16.09
C ALA A 199 5.48 -11.54 -15.42
N ASP A 200 4.79 -12.53 -14.85
CA ASP A 200 3.54 -12.34 -14.11
C ASP A 200 3.74 -11.57 -12.81
N GLY A 201 4.87 -11.78 -12.12
CA GLY A 201 5.28 -10.98 -10.96
C GLY A 201 5.47 -9.50 -11.32
N LEU A 202 6.12 -9.22 -12.45
CA LEU A 202 6.30 -7.86 -12.97
C LEU A 202 4.97 -7.21 -13.41
N ARG A 203 4.10 -7.96 -14.08
CA ARG A 203 2.74 -7.48 -14.42
C ARG A 203 1.93 -7.18 -13.17
N ALA A 204 1.99 -8.05 -12.16
CA ALA A 204 1.33 -7.84 -10.89
C ALA A 204 1.90 -6.62 -10.15
N PHE A 205 3.22 -6.40 -10.21
CA PHE A 205 3.87 -5.19 -9.70
C PHE A 205 3.32 -3.93 -10.38
N VAL A 206 3.28 -3.88 -11.73
CA VAL A 206 2.75 -2.72 -12.47
C VAL A 206 1.27 -2.49 -12.13
N ARG A 207 0.47 -3.55 -12.03
CA ARG A 207 -0.93 -3.44 -11.59
C ARG A 207 -1.06 -2.87 -10.17
N ARG A 208 -0.16 -3.20 -9.26
CA ARG A 208 -0.15 -2.66 -7.88
C ARG A 208 0.26 -1.18 -7.84
N LEU A 209 0.99 -0.67 -8.83
CA LEU A 209 1.24 0.78 -8.95
C LEU A 209 -0.04 1.57 -9.23
N ARG A 210 -1.11 0.91 -9.71
CA ARG A 210 -2.41 1.54 -10.04
C ARG A 210 -2.23 2.78 -10.91
N SER A 211 -1.45 2.64 -11.98
CA SER A 211 -1.14 3.72 -12.93
C SER A 211 -2.39 4.40 -13.50
N GLU A 212 -3.49 3.64 -13.58
CA GLU A 212 -4.80 4.07 -14.05
C GLU A 212 -5.65 4.82 -13.02
N ALA A 213 -5.34 4.69 -11.72
CA ALA A 213 -6.08 5.31 -10.63
C ALA A 213 -5.64 6.76 -10.38
N THR A 214 -5.50 7.55 -11.43
CA THR A 214 -5.04 8.93 -11.31
C THR A 214 -6.14 9.82 -10.74
N ALA A 215 -5.80 10.65 -9.76
CA ALA A 215 -6.72 11.62 -9.19
C ALA A 215 -7.21 12.63 -10.27
N PRO A 216 -8.45 13.16 -10.14
CA PRO A 216 -8.98 14.19 -11.02
C PRO A 216 -8.00 15.35 -11.25
N ALA A 217 -8.00 15.89 -12.47
CA ALA A 217 -7.04 16.91 -12.89
C ALA A 217 -7.08 18.15 -11.99
N ASP A 218 -8.27 18.57 -11.54
CA ASP A 218 -8.43 19.74 -10.66
C ASP A 218 -7.83 19.50 -9.27
N LEU A 219 -7.96 18.30 -8.71
CA LEU A 219 -7.31 17.91 -7.47
C LEU A 219 -5.78 17.89 -7.62
N ARG A 220 -5.26 17.34 -8.72
CA ARG A 220 -3.80 17.34 -8.97
C ARG A 220 -3.26 18.77 -9.13
N ALA A 221 -3.97 19.62 -9.86
CA ALA A 221 -3.61 21.02 -10.02
C ALA A 221 -3.66 21.77 -8.68
N LEU A 222 -4.64 21.45 -7.82
CA LEU A 222 -4.75 21.98 -6.48
C LEU A 222 -3.53 21.60 -5.62
N LEU A 223 -3.16 20.31 -5.60
CA LEU A 223 -1.99 19.83 -4.86
C LEU A 223 -0.70 20.52 -5.32
N ALA A 224 -0.48 20.60 -6.63
CA ALA A 224 0.69 21.27 -7.19
C ALA A 224 0.75 22.77 -6.89
N ARG A 225 -0.41 23.45 -6.77
CA ARG A 225 -0.49 24.88 -6.48
C ARG A 225 -0.33 25.20 -4.99
N ARG A 226 -0.87 24.35 -4.12
CA ARG A 226 -1.04 24.64 -2.69
C ARG A 226 -0.05 23.90 -1.80
N CYS A 227 0.47 22.76 -2.22
CA CYS A 227 1.40 21.96 -1.43
C CYS A 227 2.82 22.11 -1.97
N GLY A 228 3.82 22.07 -1.08
CA GLY A 228 5.21 21.91 -1.51
C GLY A 228 5.40 20.60 -2.28
N THR A 229 6.42 20.52 -3.14
CA THR A 229 6.62 19.39 -4.06
C THR A 229 6.61 18.02 -3.37
N GLU A 230 7.29 17.89 -2.22
CA GLU A 230 7.35 16.63 -1.48
C GLU A 230 5.98 16.20 -0.93
N LEU A 231 5.26 17.12 -0.29
CA LEU A 231 3.93 16.87 0.24
C LEU A 231 2.91 16.62 -0.88
N ALA A 232 2.99 17.36 -1.99
CA ALA A 232 2.12 17.15 -3.15
C ALA A 232 2.27 15.72 -3.71
N VAL A 233 3.51 15.22 -3.80
CA VAL A 233 3.81 13.84 -4.22
C VAL A 233 3.24 12.84 -3.22
N GLU A 234 3.41 13.05 -1.92
CA GLU A 234 2.87 12.17 -0.89
C GLU A 234 1.34 12.08 -0.94
N LEU A 235 0.65 13.22 -1.04
CA LEU A 235 -0.81 13.26 -1.15
C LEU A 235 -1.31 12.66 -2.47
N ALA A 236 -0.56 12.84 -3.57
CA ALA A 236 -0.89 12.22 -4.86
C ALA A 236 -0.79 10.68 -4.80
N VAL A 237 0.23 10.14 -4.13
CA VAL A 237 0.34 8.69 -3.89
C VAL A 237 -0.85 8.18 -3.06
N LEU A 238 -1.23 8.88 -1.99
CA LEU A 238 -2.40 8.51 -1.18
C LEU A 238 -3.68 8.46 -2.04
N LEU A 239 -3.92 9.48 -2.86
CA LEU A 239 -5.09 9.53 -3.74
C LEU A 239 -5.05 8.47 -4.84
N ARG A 240 -3.87 8.09 -5.35
CA ARG A 240 -3.74 7.00 -6.33
C ARG A 240 -4.08 5.64 -5.73
N HIS A 241 -3.71 5.44 -4.47
CA HIS A 241 -3.91 4.16 -3.79
C HIS A 241 -5.23 4.05 -3.04
N CYS A 242 -6.03 5.12 -2.92
CA CYS A 242 -7.41 5.03 -2.47
C CYS A 242 -8.29 4.26 -3.48
N ARG A 243 -9.28 3.53 -2.99
CA ARG A 243 -10.25 2.74 -3.79
C ARG A 243 -11.49 3.56 -4.15
N LEU A 244 -11.39 4.89 -4.10
CA LEU A 244 -12.49 5.78 -4.44
C LEU A 244 -12.86 5.68 -5.92
N ALA A 245 -14.14 5.41 -6.17
CA ALA A 245 -14.77 5.77 -7.43
C ALA A 245 -14.96 7.29 -7.48
N TRP A 246 -14.27 7.97 -8.39
CA TRP A 246 -14.36 9.42 -8.51
C TRP A 246 -15.75 9.86 -8.99
N THR A 247 -16.43 10.65 -8.17
CA THR A 247 -17.67 11.34 -8.50
C THR A 247 -17.46 12.84 -8.28
N PRO A 248 -18.21 13.73 -8.97
CA PRO A 248 -18.07 15.17 -8.78
C PRO A 248 -18.24 15.62 -7.33
N ALA A 249 -19.12 14.96 -6.56
CA ALA A 249 -19.33 15.27 -5.14
C ALA A 249 -18.12 14.91 -4.27
N ARG A 250 -17.48 13.74 -4.52
CA ARG A 250 -16.28 13.31 -3.80
C ARG A 250 -15.08 14.19 -4.15
N GLU A 251 -14.93 14.53 -5.42
CA GLU A 251 -13.91 15.46 -5.89
C GLU A 251 -14.07 16.84 -5.23
N PHE A 252 -15.28 17.41 -5.26
CA PHE A 252 -15.58 18.70 -4.63
C PHE A 252 -15.30 18.68 -3.12
N PHE A 253 -15.68 17.60 -2.42
CA PHE A 253 -15.43 17.46 -0.99
C PHE A 253 -13.93 17.46 -0.68
N LEU A 254 -13.14 16.63 -1.36
CA LEU A 254 -11.68 16.57 -1.14
C LEU A 254 -10.98 17.85 -1.57
N ALA A 255 -11.41 18.50 -2.65
CA ALA A 255 -10.85 19.77 -3.10
C ALA A 255 -11.09 20.87 -2.06
N THR A 256 -12.31 20.96 -1.54
CA THR A 256 -12.68 21.94 -0.51
C THR A 256 -11.91 21.69 0.80
N LEU A 257 -11.78 20.42 1.19
CA LEU A 257 -11.01 20.02 2.37
C LEU A 257 -9.54 20.42 2.24
N LEU A 258 -8.89 20.09 1.12
CA LEU A 258 -7.48 20.40 0.87
C LEU A 258 -7.23 21.91 0.78
N GLU A 259 -8.05 22.64 0.03
CA GLU A 259 -7.92 24.10 -0.14
C GLU A 259 -7.98 24.82 1.23
N ARG A 260 -8.90 24.41 2.12
CA ARG A 260 -9.05 25.03 3.44
C ARG A 260 -8.05 24.52 4.48
N ALA A 261 -7.62 23.26 4.38
CA ALA A 261 -6.61 22.70 5.26
C ALA A 261 -5.27 23.43 5.10
N VAL A 262 -4.85 23.72 3.86
CA VAL A 262 -3.59 24.42 3.57
C VAL A 262 -3.64 25.89 4.02
N ILE A 263 -4.75 26.59 3.82
CA ILE A 263 -4.86 27.99 4.27
C ILE A 263 -4.72 28.09 5.81
N SER A 264 -5.19 27.07 6.52
CA SER A 264 -5.14 27.02 7.99
C SER A 264 -3.72 26.87 8.53
N THR A 265 -2.78 26.29 7.78
CA THR A 265 -1.39 26.14 8.21
C THR A 265 -0.58 27.41 7.95
N GLU A 266 -0.84 28.12 6.84
CA GLU A 266 -0.12 29.36 6.48
C GLU A 266 -0.49 30.57 7.36
N GLY A 267 -1.76 30.68 7.79
CA GLY A 267 -2.28 31.87 8.46
C GLY A 267 -1.81 32.10 9.91
N LEU A 268 -1.27 31.09 10.58
CA LEU A 268 -0.88 31.17 12.01
C LEU A 268 0.62 31.39 12.24
N GLY A 269 1.46 31.21 11.20
CA GLY A 269 2.91 31.33 11.34
C GLY A 269 3.47 32.75 11.32
N ALA A 270 2.71 33.73 10.82
CA ALA A 270 3.25 35.08 10.56
C ALA A 270 2.61 36.20 11.41
N ASN A 271 1.34 36.05 11.79
CA ASN A 271 0.67 36.99 12.67
C ASN A 271 0.28 36.23 13.92
N GLY A 272 1.09 36.36 14.98
CA GLY A 272 0.65 36.09 16.33
C GLY A 272 -0.57 36.95 16.61
N LEU A 273 -1.74 36.46 16.24
CA LEU A 273 -2.97 36.81 16.90
C LEU A 273 -2.79 36.23 18.29
N ASP A 274 -2.25 37.10 19.15
CA ASP A 274 -2.39 37.13 20.58
C ASP A 274 -3.88 36.92 20.92
N MET A 275 -4.32 35.67 20.80
CA MET A 275 -5.62 35.18 21.23
C MET A 275 -5.55 35.09 22.74
N GLY A 276 -5.52 36.26 23.38
CA GLY A 276 -5.72 36.46 24.80
C GLY A 276 -4.77 35.69 25.71
N ASP A 277 -3.83 36.42 26.31
CA ASP A 277 -3.15 36.05 27.53
C ASP A 277 -4.06 35.20 28.47
N PRO A 278 -3.73 33.90 28.71
CA PRO A 278 -4.51 33.02 29.58
C PRO A 278 -4.37 33.36 31.08
N ALA A 279 -3.87 34.55 31.43
CA ALA A 279 -3.64 35.01 32.80
C ALA A 279 -4.91 35.11 33.69
N THR A 280 -6.11 34.82 33.20
CA THR A 280 -7.22 34.45 34.08
C THR A 280 -7.09 32.99 34.54
N GLY A 281 -6.22 32.79 35.54
CA GLY A 281 -5.96 31.52 36.22
C GLY A 281 -7.21 30.91 36.86
N GLY A 282 -7.93 30.09 36.10
CA GLY A 282 -8.82 29.07 36.64
C GLY A 282 -8.01 27.84 37.05
N PRO A 283 -8.40 27.14 38.13
CA PRO A 283 -7.69 25.95 38.59
C PRO A 283 -7.63 24.91 37.46
N GLU A 284 -6.41 24.45 37.17
CA GLU A 284 -6.09 23.33 36.30
C GLU A 284 -6.95 22.11 36.68
N ALA A 285 -8.11 21.99 36.06
CA ALA A 285 -8.73 20.70 35.91
C ALA A 285 -7.89 19.99 34.84
N ASP A 286 -7.26 18.87 35.21
CA ASP A 286 -6.74 17.82 34.35
C ASP A 286 -7.86 17.29 33.43
N SER A 287 -8.41 18.15 32.58
CA SER A 287 -9.17 17.73 31.43
C SER A 287 -8.13 17.08 30.53
N PRO A 288 -8.20 15.76 30.31
CA PRO A 288 -7.28 15.11 29.38
C PRO A 288 -7.47 15.81 28.05
N GLY A 289 -6.52 16.70 27.74
CA GLY A 289 -6.53 17.49 26.53
C GLY A 289 -6.58 16.49 25.40
N ALA A 290 -7.70 16.41 24.70
CA ALA A 290 -7.72 15.79 23.40
C ALA A 290 -6.75 16.63 22.57
N GLU A 291 -5.50 16.18 22.51
CA GLU A 291 -4.51 16.72 21.60
C GLU A 291 -5.14 16.54 20.23
N PHE A 292 -5.71 17.63 19.71
CA PHE A 292 -6.15 17.66 18.34
C PHE A 292 -4.95 17.21 17.50
N PRO A 293 -5.13 16.30 16.52
CA PRO A 293 -4.05 15.88 15.66
C PRO A 293 -3.35 17.14 15.18
N ALA A 294 -2.02 17.13 15.23
CA ALA A 294 -1.21 18.29 14.90
C ALA A 294 -1.78 18.94 13.65
N ARG A 295 -1.95 20.27 13.67
CA ARG A 295 -2.55 21.00 12.53
C ARG A 295 -1.85 20.69 11.20
N ASP A 296 -0.64 20.16 11.26
CA ASP A 296 0.19 19.81 10.12
C ASP A 296 0.02 18.37 9.60
N ASP A 297 -0.83 17.54 10.21
CA ASP A 297 -1.11 16.18 9.72
C ASP A 297 -2.13 16.17 8.57
N LEU A 298 -1.76 16.80 7.45
CA LEU A 298 -2.54 16.75 6.22
C LEU A 298 -2.61 15.35 5.59
N PRO A 299 -1.53 14.53 5.59
CA PRO A 299 -1.59 13.16 5.09
C PRO A 299 -2.58 12.28 5.87
N GLY A 300 -2.58 12.34 7.21
CA GLY A 300 -3.52 11.58 8.05
C GLY A 300 -4.97 12.00 7.82
N LEU A 301 -5.23 13.31 7.73
CA LEU A 301 -6.55 13.83 7.39
C LEU A 301 -7.04 13.37 6.01
N LEU A 302 -6.16 13.39 5.00
CA LEU A 302 -6.53 12.94 3.66
C LEU A 302 -6.79 11.43 3.63
N ALA A 303 -5.94 10.63 4.27
CA ALA A 303 -6.11 9.18 4.37
C ALA A 303 -7.45 8.83 5.05
N TRP A 304 -7.76 9.48 6.17
CA TRP A 304 -9.05 9.33 6.85
C TRP A 304 -10.21 9.72 5.93
N ALA A 305 -10.14 10.87 5.26
CA ALA A 305 -11.21 11.36 4.40
C ALA A 305 -11.46 10.41 3.22
N THR A 306 -10.40 9.87 2.62
CA THR A 306 -10.54 8.89 1.55
C THR A 306 -11.18 7.59 2.04
N GLY A 307 -10.78 7.06 3.20
CA GLY A 307 -11.40 5.87 3.78
C GLY A 307 -12.87 6.08 4.12
N PHE A 308 -13.21 7.21 4.74
CA PHE A 308 -14.60 7.59 5.03
C PHE A 308 -15.47 7.64 3.76
N LEU A 309 -14.96 8.22 2.69
CA LEU A 309 -15.69 8.31 1.42
C LEU A 309 -15.85 6.94 0.75
N GLU A 310 -14.87 6.03 0.89
CA GLU A 310 -14.98 4.64 0.40
C GLU A 310 -16.11 3.91 1.12
N ASP A 311 -16.15 3.99 2.45
CA ASP A 311 -17.15 3.34 3.30
C ASP A 311 -18.56 3.90 3.12
N SER A 312 -18.68 5.17 2.69
CA SER A 312 -19.96 5.85 2.54
C SER A 312 -20.74 5.47 1.26
N GLY A 313 -20.15 4.70 0.34
CA GLY A 313 -20.76 4.36 -0.96
C GLY A 313 -20.67 5.49 -1.99
N PRO A 314 -21.09 5.26 -3.26
CA PRO A 314 -20.76 6.12 -4.41
C PRO A 314 -21.41 7.51 -4.42
N GLU A 315 -22.64 7.63 -3.90
CA GLU A 315 -23.41 8.87 -3.84
C GLU A 315 -23.90 9.16 -2.41
N PRO A 316 -22.98 9.45 -1.48
CA PRO A 316 -23.37 9.63 -0.10
C PRO A 316 -24.01 11.01 0.12
N GLU A 317 -25.10 11.05 0.88
CA GLU A 317 -25.53 12.27 1.55
C GLU A 317 -24.48 12.63 2.63
N LEU A 318 -23.37 13.26 2.22
CA LEU A 318 -22.15 13.45 3.02
C LEU A 318 -22.42 13.97 4.43
N ARG A 319 -23.34 14.93 4.57
CA ARG A 319 -23.71 15.50 5.87
C ARG A 319 -24.33 14.45 6.80
N ARG A 320 -25.24 13.63 6.28
CA ARG A 320 -25.89 12.55 7.03
C ARG A 320 -24.90 11.43 7.36
N ALA A 321 -24.04 11.07 6.41
CA ALA A 321 -22.99 10.07 6.61
C ALA A 321 -22.00 10.49 7.70
N LEU A 322 -21.52 11.75 7.69
CA LEU A 322 -20.65 12.30 8.73
C LEU A 322 -21.33 12.32 10.11
N ALA A 323 -22.60 12.75 10.18
CA ALA A 323 -23.36 12.73 11.42
C ALA A 323 -23.51 11.31 11.99
N GLY A 324 -23.86 10.34 11.14
CA GLY A 324 -23.96 8.93 11.52
C GLY A 324 -22.62 8.36 12.01
N ARG A 325 -21.52 8.63 11.31
CA ARG A 325 -20.18 8.19 11.74
C ARG A 325 -19.77 8.81 13.07
N ARG A 326 -20.04 10.11 13.27
CA ARG A 326 -19.79 10.80 14.55
C ARG A 326 -20.53 10.15 15.70
N GLN A 327 -21.83 9.88 15.53
CA GLN A 327 -22.65 9.23 16.55
C GLN A 327 -22.11 7.83 16.90
N ALA A 328 -21.67 7.06 15.90
CA ALA A 328 -21.05 5.76 16.11
C ALA A 328 -19.74 5.86 16.92
N LEU A 329 -18.84 6.79 16.57
CA LEU A 329 -17.58 7.03 17.28
C LEU A 329 -17.80 7.48 18.73
N LEU A 330 -18.77 8.36 18.97
CA LEU A 330 -19.14 8.77 20.33
C LEU A 330 -19.71 7.59 21.15
N GLY A 331 -20.45 6.69 20.51
CA GLY A 331 -20.91 5.44 21.13
C GLY A 331 -19.75 4.54 21.53
N GLN A 332 -18.79 4.35 20.63
CA GLN A 332 -17.56 3.58 20.89
C GLN A 332 -16.70 4.20 22.00
N LEU A 333 -16.58 5.53 22.03
CA LEU A 333 -15.81 6.22 23.05
C LEU A 333 -16.42 6.03 24.46
N ARG A 334 -17.75 6.20 24.58
CA ARG A 334 -18.46 5.90 25.84
C ARG A 334 -18.28 4.45 26.27
N GLN A 335 -18.27 3.51 25.32
CA GLN A 335 -18.00 2.11 25.60
C GLN A 335 -16.56 1.90 26.10
N ALA A 336 -15.56 2.52 25.48
CA ALA A 336 -14.17 2.44 25.91
C ALA A 336 -13.99 3.00 27.34
N GLU A 337 -14.55 4.17 27.63
CA GLU A 337 -14.50 4.79 28.96
C GLU A 337 -15.15 3.91 30.04
N PHE A 338 -16.31 3.30 29.72
CA PHE A 338 -16.96 2.34 30.61
C PHE A 338 -16.08 1.11 30.88
N LEU A 339 -15.39 0.59 29.86
CA LEU A 339 -14.48 -0.54 30.03
C LEU A 339 -13.26 -0.17 30.86
N ASP A 340 -12.66 0.99 30.62
CA ASP A 340 -11.53 1.50 31.41
C ASP A 340 -11.93 1.66 32.89
N GLU A 341 -13.12 2.20 33.16
CA GLU A 341 -13.67 2.33 34.52
C GLU A 341 -13.95 0.95 35.16
N ALA A 342 -14.51 0.02 34.39
CA ALA A 342 -14.77 -1.35 34.86
C ALA A 342 -13.48 -2.10 35.20
N PHE A 343 -12.43 -1.98 34.35
CA PHE A 343 -11.12 -2.56 34.60
C PHE A 343 -10.38 -1.89 35.76
N ALA A 344 -10.57 -0.58 35.96
CA ALA A 344 -10.01 0.11 37.12
C ALA A 344 -10.67 -0.34 38.45
N ARG A 345 -11.95 -0.72 38.43
CA ARG A 345 -12.71 -1.14 39.61
C ARG A 345 -12.63 -2.63 39.93
N GLY A 346 -12.40 -3.50 38.95
CA GLY A 346 -12.55 -4.95 39.11
C GLY A 346 -11.44 -5.77 38.47
N ASN A 347 -11.27 -7.01 38.93
CA ASN A 347 -10.40 -7.99 38.28
C ASN A 347 -11.05 -8.45 36.96
N TYR A 348 -10.27 -8.48 35.87
CA TYR A 348 -10.68 -8.96 34.55
C TYR A 348 -11.44 -10.29 34.59
N GLU A 349 -11.01 -11.21 35.46
CA GLU A 349 -11.66 -12.51 35.66
C GLU A 349 -13.11 -12.40 36.14
N THR A 350 -13.43 -11.40 36.97
CA THR A 350 -14.79 -11.16 37.47
C THR A 350 -15.72 -10.68 36.36
N LEU A 351 -15.24 -9.82 35.47
CA LEU A 351 -16.02 -9.34 34.32
C LEU A 351 -16.31 -10.48 33.33
N LEU A 352 -15.32 -11.34 33.07
CA LEU A 352 -15.53 -12.53 32.24
C LEU A 352 -16.48 -13.55 32.90
N ALA A 353 -16.38 -13.76 34.21
CA ALA A 353 -17.28 -14.65 34.95
C ALA A 353 -18.75 -14.18 34.93
N GLN A 354 -18.97 -12.86 34.81
CA GLN A 354 -20.30 -12.26 34.61
C GLN A 354 -20.81 -12.41 33.17
N GLY A 355 -20.05 -13.06 32.28
CA GLY A 355 -20.43 -13.31 30.90
C GLY A 355 -20.25 -12.11 29.97
N LEU A 356 -19.59 -11.04 30.44
CA LEU A 356 -19.35 -9.85 29.64
C LEU A 356 -18.23 -10.12 28.64
N ARG A 357 -18.57 -10.23 27.35
CA ARG A 357 -17.63 -10.29 26.24
C ARG A 357 -17.71 -9.00 25.45
N PHE A 358 -16.76 -8.11 25.65
CA PHE A 358 -16.68 -6.86 24.91
C PHE A 358 -15.65 -6.98 23.79
N ALA A 359 -15.97 -6.44 22.62
CA ALA A 359 -14.93 -6.10 21.66
C ALA A 359 -14.04 -5.03 22.32
N HIS A 360 -12.73 -5.24 22.34
CA HIS A 360 -11.79 -4.24 22.83
C HIS A 360 -11.87 -3.01 21.92
N VAL A 361 -12.18 -1.85 22.50
CA VAL A 361 -12.24 -0.57 21.79
C VAL A 361 -11.06 0.27 22.28
N HIS A 362 -10.12 0.58 21.40
CA HIS A 362 -8.96 1.39 21.75
C HIS A 362 -9.34 2.88 21.76
N GLY A 363 -9.67 3.39 22.95
CA GLY A 363 -10.15 4.77 23.15
C GLY A 363 -9.31 5.87 22.48
N PRO A 364 -7.96 5.84 22.55
CA PRO A 364 -7.12 6.83 21.86
C PRO A 364 -7.30 6.87 20.34
N GLU A 365 -7.47 5.71 19.68
CA GLU A 365 -7.70 5.66 18.23
C GLU A 365 -9.06 6.22 17.86
N VAL A 366 -10.11 5.92 18.64
CA VAL A 366 -11.46 6.47 18.43
C VAL A 366 -11.44 7.99 18.57
N ARG A 367 -10.70 8.53 19.55
CA ARG A 367 -10.53 9.98 19.72
C ARG A 367 -9.78 10.61 18.55
N ALA A 368 -8.70 9.99 18.09
CA ALA A 368 -7.96 10.47 16.91
C ALA A 368 -8.86 10.48 15.66
N GLU A 369 -9.66 9.43 15.45
CA GLU A 369 -10.61 9.36 14.33
C GLU A 369 -11.70 10.45 14.44
N LEU A 370 -12.29 10.62 15.62
CA LEU A 370 -13.28 11.65 15.88
C LEU A 370 -12.73 13.05 15.59
N ALA A 371 -11.47 13.31 15.97
CA ALA A 371 -10.82 14.58 15.69
C ALA A 371 -10.61 14.83 14.18
N HIS A 372 -10.25 13.80 13.41
CA HIS A 372 -10.20 13.90 11.94
C HIS A 372 -11.58 14.16 11.34
N LEU A 373 -12.62 13.48 11.83
CA LEU A 373 -14.00 13.68 11.38
C LEU A 373 -14.46 15.12 11.61
N GLU A 374 -14.29 15.64 12.82
CA GLU A 374 -14.73 16.98 13.17
C GLU A 374 -13.94 18.04 12.38
N ARG A 375 -12.64 17.82 12.20
CA ARG A 375 -11.80 18.68 11.36
C ARG A 375 -12.26 18.66 9.89
N ALA A 376 -12.53 17.48 9.33
CA ALA A 376 -13.00 17.35 7.95
C ALA A 376 -14.38 17.99 7.76
N ALA A 377 -15.31 17.80 8.70
CA ALA A 377 -16.64 18.41 8.66
C ALA A 377 -16.57 19.94 8.74
N TRP A 378 -15.69 20.48 9.59
CA TRP A 378 -15.48 21.92 9.68
C TRP A 378 -14.86 22.47 8.41
N LEU A 379 -13.78 21.86 7.90
CA LEU A 379 -13.11 22.32 6.70
C LEU A 379 -14.00 22.18 5.47
N ALA A 380 -14.59 21.01 5.20
CA ALA A 380 -15.34 20.80 3.97
C ALA A 380 -16.74 21.44 4.00
N LEU A 381 -17.44 21.39 5.13
CA LEU A 381 -18.86 21.80 5.22
C LEU A 381 -19.09 23.06 6.07
N GLY A 382 -18.07 23.58 6.75
CA GLY A 382 -18.24 24.70 7.69
C GLY A 382 -19.02 24.33 8.95
N LEU A 383 -19.19 23.04 9.25
CA LEU A 383 -19.96 22.54 10.40
C LEU A 383 -19.05 22.26 11.59
N ARG A 384 -19.40 22.78 12.77
CA ARG A 384 -18.69 22.46 14.03
C ARG A 384 -19.48 21.46 14.85
N GLY A 385 -18.81 20.44 15.39
CA GLY A 385 -19.30 19.51 16.42
C GLY A 385 -20.81 19.26 16.37
N GLU A 386 -21.53 19.89 17.31
CA GLU A 386 -22.98 19.77 17.54
C GLU A 386 -23.86 20.10 16.33
N ALA A 387 -23.38 20.89 15.38
CA ALA A 387 -24.11 21.21 14.14
C ALA A 387 -24.29 19.99 13.22
N LEU A 388 -23.51 18.92 13.44
CA LEU A 388 -23.73 17.62 12.80
C LEU A 388 -24.88 16.84 13.46
N ASP A 389 -25.11 17.02 14.76
CA ASP A 389 -26.10 16.26 15.52
C ASP A 389 -27.54 16.69 15.19
N GLY A 390 -27.73 17.96 14.82
CA GLY A 390 -29.03 18.50 14.35
C GLY A 390 -29.54 17.92 13.03
N VAL A 391 -28.76 17.06 12.37
CA VAL A 391 -29.15 16.33 11.14
C VAL A 391 -29.67 14.94 11.46
N SER A 392 -29.54 14.49 12.72
CA SER A 392 -30.11 13.23 13.14
C SER A 392 -31.62 13.37 13.24
N VAL A 393 -32.34 12.51 12.51
CA VAL A 393 -33.72 12.17 12.85
C VAL A 393 -33.63 11.50 14.21
N ARG A 394 -33.86 12.28 15.27
CA ARG A 394 -33.90 11.75 16.62
C ARG A 394 -35.18 10.92 16.71
N ASP A 395 -35.04 9.59 16.81
CA ASP A 395 -36.16 8.75 17.21
C ASP A 395 -36.50 9.14 18.64
N LEU A 396 -37.55 9.95 18.79
CA LEU A 396 -38.05 10.39 20.09
C LEU A 396 -38.72 9.23 20.86
N GLY A 397 -38.82 8.05 20.25
CA GLY A 397 -39.64 6.94 20.74
C GLY A 397 -41.11 7.15 20.42
N ARG A 398 -41.96 6.20 20.86
CA ARG A 398 -43.42 6.38 20.83
C ARG A 398 -43.82 7.32 21.96
N ALA A 399 -44.24 8.52 21.61
CA ALA A 399 -44.97 9.38 22.53
C ALA A 399 -46.41 8.88 22.66
N GLU A 400 -46.86 8.63 23.89
CA GLU A 400 -48.23 8.20 24.17
C GLU A 400 -49.25 9.34 23.99
N ASP A 401 -48.80 10.58 24.13
CA ASP A 401 -49.59 11.80 23.92
C ASP A 401 -48.72 12.99 23.46
N ALA A 402 -49.38 14.12 23.15
CA ALA A 402 -48.73 15.34 22.69
C ALA A 402 -47.79 15.96 23.75
N GLN A 403 -48.06 15.72 25.04
CA GLN A 403 -47.29 16.30 26.13
C GLN A 403 -45.99 15.52 26.36
N ALA A 404 -46.02 14.20 26.18
CA ALA A 404 -44.84 13.35 26.13
C ALA A 404 -43.94 13.70 24.94
N LEU A 405 -44.52 13.97 23.75
CA LEU A 405 -43.75 14.41 22.58
C LEU A 405 -43.01 15.73 22.83
N LEU A 406 -43.69 16.71 23.45
CA LEU A 406 -43.08 18.01 23.77
C LEU A 406 -41.92 17.89 24.77
N ARG A 407 -42.02 17.00 25.78
CA ARG A 407 -40.91 16.72 26.72
C ARG A 407 -39.69 16.07 26.05
N LEU A 408 -39.90 15.41 24.90
CA LEU A 408 -38.84 14.73 24.15
C LEU A 408 -38.13 15.67 23.15
N MET A 409 -38.69 16.86 22.90
CA MET A 409 -38.09 17.87 22.01
C MET A 409 -37.34 18.93 22.83
N PRO A 410 -36.00 18.84 22.98
CA PRO A 410 -35.24 19.89 23.66
C PRO A 410 -35.25 21.19 22.86
N GLY A 411 -35.49 22.32 23.55
CA GLY A 411 -35.40 23.67 22.99
C GLY A 411 -36.72 24.30 22.51
N LEU A 412 -37.87 23.76 22.90
CA LEU A 412 -39.21 24.34 22.67
C LEU A 412 -39.86 24.92 23.94
N GLU A 413 -39.11 24.93 25.05
CA GLU A 413 -39.51 25.68 26.24
C GLU A 413 -38.95 27.10 26.06
N ASP A 414 -39.87 28.01 25.72
CA ASP A 414 -39.77 29.47 25.45
C ASP A 414 -39.68 29.93 23.98
#